data_AF-A0A9D8EKR0-F1
#
_entry.id   AF-A0A9D8EKR0-F1
#
_cell.length_a   1.000
_cell.length_b   1.000
_cell.length_c   1.000
_cell.angle_alpha   90.00
_cell.angle_beta   90.00
_cell.angle_gamma   90.00
#
_symmetry.space_group_name_H-M   'P 1'
#
loop_
_entity.id
_entity.type
_entity.pdbx_description
1 polymer ?
#
loop_
_entity_poly.entity_id
_entity_poly.type
_entity_poly.pdbx_seq_one_letter_code
_entity_poly.pdbx_strand_id
1 'polypeptide(L)'
;PNKHSYNVKYSHLFPLKRLLKCPSCSRYLTAGFSRGRHGKKYPYYQCPTKGCSYKPVRSDYAEYLFLEYLKYFEMDKDFINDLFEGAREYLSAKQQDNKNIVAYEGKKDLKKELASTLAGQRGFEPIKYKTLKSVSKP
;
A
#
# COMPACT_ATOMS: atom_id res chain seq x y z
N PRO A 1 25.97 2.99 -17.92
CA PRO A 1 24.88 2.05 -17.58
C PRO A 1 24.23 1.43 -18.83
N ASN A 2 24.64 0.21 -19.17
CA ASN A 2 24.10 -0.51 -20.34
C ASN A 2 22.60 -0.82 -20.12
N LYS A 3 21.73 -0.14 -20.88
CA LYS A 3 20.31 -0.48 -20.95
C LYS A 3 20.19 -1.85 -21.60
N HIS A 4 20.03 -2.90 -20.81
CA HIS A 4 19.61 -4.19 -21.31
C HIS A 4 18.17 -4.06 -21.83
N SER A 5 18.03 -3.64 -23.10
CA SER A 5 16.77 -3.64 -23.83
C SER A 5 16.19 -5.04 -23.75
N TYR A 6 15.08 -5.17 -23.03
CA TYR A 6 14.39 -6.44 -22.86
C TYR A 6 13.59 -6.71 -24.13
N ASN A 7 13.82 -7.87 -24.75
CA ASN A 7 13.04 -8.31 -25.90
C ASN A 7 11.60 -8.62 -25.44
N VAL A 8 10.70 -7.64 -25.62
CA VAL A 8 9.29 -7.67 -25.16
C VAL A 8 8.45 -8.70 -25.91
N LYS A 9 8.88 -9.09 -27.13
CA LYS A 9 8.08 -9.88 -28.08
C LYS A 9 7.54 -11.19 -27.50
N TYR A 10 8.24 -11.80 -26.55
CA TYR A 10 7.87 -13.07 -25.94
C TYR A 10 7.64 -12.99 -24.43
N SER A 11 7.43 -11.79 -23.88
CA SER A 11 7.26 -11.61 -22.43
C SER A 11 6.10 -12.43 -21.87
N HIS A 12 4.98 -12.49 -22.60
CA HIS A 12 3.79 -13.27 -22.22
C HIS A 12 4.03 -14.77 -22.14
N LEU A 13 5.01 -15.31 -22.87
CA LEU A 13 5.35 -16.74 -22.83
C LEU A 13 6.32 -17.08 -21.71
N PHE A 14 6.94 -16.07 -21.09
CA PHE A 14 7.95 -16.26 -20.06
C PHE A 14 7.74 -15.31 -18.86
N PRO A 15 6.57 -15.33 -18.21
CA PRO A 15 6.25 -14.41 -17.11
C PRO A 15 7.22 -14.56 -15.92
N LEU A 16 7.79 -15.75 -15.72
CA LEU A 16 8.69 -16.06 -14.59
C LEU A 16 10.18 -15.88 -14.92
N LYS A 17 10.51 -15.27 -16.07
CA LYS A 17 11.90 -15.07 -16.50
C LYS A 17 12.66 -14.21 -15.47
N ARG A 18 13.85 -14.67 -15.07
CA ARG A 18 14.70 -14.07 -14.01
C ARG A 18 14.15 -14.16 -12.57
N LEU A 19 13.00 -14.81 -12.36
CA LEU A 19 12.48 -15.07 -11.01
C LEU A 19 12.88 -16.47 -10.52
N LEU A 20 12.89 -17.45 -11.42
CA LEU A 20 13.23 -18.83 -11.09
C LEU A 20 14.73 -19.04 -10.90
N LYS A 21 15.12 -19.76 -9.84
CA LYS A 21 16.50 -20.22 -9.60
C LYS A 21 16.62 -21.71 -9.86
N CYS A 22 17.75 -22.13 -10.41
CA CYS A 22 18.11 -23.52 -10.54
C CYS A 22 18.38 -24.13 -9.15
N PRO A 23 17.74 -25.24 -8.74
CA PRO A 23 18.00 -25.86 -7.46
C PRO A 23 19.40 -26.48 -7.36
N SER A 24 20.00 -26.86 -8.51
CA SER A 24 21.32 -27.52 -8.53
C SER A 24 22.50 -26.55 -8.44
N CYS A 25 22.38 -25.34 -9.00
CA CYS A 25 23.50 -24.39 -9.08
C CYS A 25 23.14 -22.95 -8.68
N SER A 26 21.93 -22.71 -8.20
CA SER A 26 21.41 -21.44 -7.68
C SER A 26 21.40 -20.25 -8.66
N ARG A 27 21.84 -20.44 -9.92
CA ARG A 27 21.75 -19.43 -10.97
C ARG A 27 20.30 -19.24 -11.43
N TYR A 28 19.98 -18.02 -11.84
CA TYR A 28 18.69 -17.71 -12.45
C TYR A 28 18.48 -18.50 -13.74
N LEU A 29 17.30 -19.10 -13.87
CA LEU A 29 16.90 -19.77 -15.10
C LEU A 29 16.71 -18.75 -16.22
N THR A 30 17.14 -19.15 -17.41
CA THR A 30 16.89 -18.44 -18.66
C THR A 30 15.64 -18.98 -19.34
N ALA A 31 15.09 -18.21 -20.26
CA ALA A 31 13.92 -18.55 -21.05
C ALA A 31 14.33 -18.74 -22.52
N GLY A 32 13.81 -19.79 -23.16
CA GLY A 32 14.11 -20.10 -24.55
C GLY A 32 13.07 -21.02 -25.18
N PHE A 33 13.27 -21.29 -26.47
CA PHE A 33 12.42 -22.22 -27.22
C PHE A 33 13.19 -23.47 -27.60
N SER A 34 12.56 -24.63 -27.42
CA SER A 34 13.04 -25.91 -27.97
C SER A 34 12.21 -26.25 -29.21
N ARG A 35 12.87 -26.80 -30.24
CA ARG A 35 12.22 -27.21 -31.50
C ARG A 35 11.84 -28.69 -31.45
N GLY A 36 10.56 -28.99 -31.64
CA GLY A 36 10.08 -30.37 -31.78
C GLY A 36 10.31 -30.95 -33.19
N ARG A 37 9.98 -32.24 -33.35
CA ARG A 37 10.19 -33.02 -34.59
C ARG A 37 9.65 -32.34 -35.86
N HIS A 38 8.46 -31.73 -35.76
CA HIS A 38 7.78 -31.06 -36.87
C HIS A 38 8.05 -29.54 -36.93
N GLY A 39 9.10 -29.04 -36.27
CA GLY A 39 9.47 -27.62 -36.32
C GLY A 39 8.70 -26.70 -35.36
N LYS A 40 7.67 -27.21 -34.67
CA LYS A 40 6.95 -26.47 -33.62
C LYS A 40 7.91 -26.06 -32.49
N LYS A 41 7.82 -24.81 -32.05
CA LYS A 41 8.60 -24.25 -30.94
C LYS A 41 7.81 -24.34 -29.64
N TYR A 42 8.48 -24.73 -28.58
CA TYR A 42 7.90 -24.90 -27.25
C TYR A 42 8.70 -24.06 -26.25
N PRO A 43 8.05 -23.23 -25.42
CA PRO A 43 8.72 -22.38 -24.45
C PRO A 43 9.16 -23.20 -23.23
N TYR A 44 10.42 -23.02 -22.83
CA TYR A 44 11.02 -23.66 -21.65
C TYR A 44 11.84 -22.67 -20.82
N TYR A 45 11.90 -22.93 -19.52
CA TYR A 45 12.91 -22.40 -18.62
C TYR A 45 14.07 -23.38 -18.49
N GLN A 46 15.30 -22.91 -18.64
CA GLN A 46 16.49 -23.75 -18.63
C GLN A 46 17.65 -23.10 -17.88
N CYS A 47 18.47 -23.95 -17.26
CA CYS A 47 19.68 -23.49 -16.60
C CYS A 47 20.72 -23.04 -17.65
N PRO A 48 21.30 -21.84 -17.53
CA PRO A 48 22.36 -21.39 -18.45
C PRO A 48 23.72 -22.07 -18.19
N THR A 49 23.87 -22.75 -17.05
CA THR A 49 25.12 -23.39 -16.66
C THR A 49 25.35 -24.65 -17.51
N LYS A 50 26.44 -24.65 -18.28
CA LYS A 50 26.87 -25.83 -19.05
C LYS A 50 27.13 -27.01 -18.12
N GLY A 51 26.62 -28.19 -18.46
CA GLY A 51 26.78 -29.41 -17.66
C GLY A 51 25.90 -29.49 -16.40
N CYS A 52 24.97 -28.55 -16.21
CA CYS A 52 24.02 -28.66 -15.10
C CYS A 52 23.05 -29.84 -15.32
N SER A 53 22.83 -30.64 -14.28
CA SER A 53 21.91 -31.77 -14.29
C SER A 53 20.43 -31.36 -14.28
N TYR A 54 20.13 -30.09 -14.01
CA TYR A 54 18.77 -29.58 -13.98
C TYR A 54 18.13 -29.63 -15.37
N LYS A 55 17.01 -30.36 -15.47
CA LYS A 55 16.27 -30.50 -16.72
C LYS A 55 15.46 -29.24 -17.04
N PRO A 56 15.37 -28.84 -18.32
CA PRO A 56 14.47 -27.76 -18.71
C PRO A 56 13.02 -28.04 -18.33
N VAL A 57 12.32 -27.01 -17.87
CA VAL A 57 10.91 -27.08 -17.45
C VAL A 57 10.05 -26.31 -18.44
N ARG A 58 8.92 -26.88 -18.87
CA ARG A 58 8.00 -26.18 -19.78
C ARG A 58 7.45 -24.92 -19.11
N SER A 59 7.30 -23.85 -19.89
CA SER A 59 6.90 -22.55 -19.33
C SER A 59 5.51 -22.59 -18.69
N ASP A 60 4.55 -23.23 -19.34
CA ASP A 60 3.18 -23.42 -18.85
C ASP A 60 3.13 -24.25 -17.56
N TYR A 61 3.95 -25.29 -17.47
CA TYR A 61 4.02 -26.09 -16.25
C TYR A 61 4.65 -25.32 -15.08
N ALA A 62 5.69 -24.52 -15.35
CA ALA A 62 6.27 -23.66 -14.32
C ALA A 62 5.29 -22.58 -13.84
N GLU A 63 4.50 -22.01 -14.74
CA GLU A 63 3.42 -21.06 -14.41
C GLU A 63 2.32 -21.73 -13.57
N TYR A 64 1.89 -22.93 -13.96
CA TYR A 64 0.94 -23.72 -13.16
C TYR A 64 1.46 -23.96 -11.74
N LEU A 65 2.70 -24.44 -11.57
CA LEU A 65 3.29 -24.65 -10.25
C LEU A 65 3.41 -23.36 -9.44
N PHE A 66 3.70 -22.23 -10.09
CA PHE A 66 3.74 -20.94 -9.42
C PHE A 66 2.36 -20.50 -8.94
N LEU A 67 1.31 -20.69 -9.74
CA LEU A 67 -0.07 -20.42 -9.32
C LEU A 67 -0.51 -21.32 -8.17
N GLU A 68 -0.18 -22.62 -8.22
CA GLU A 68 -0.42 -23.52 -7.10
C GLU A 68 0.33 -23.07 -5.84
N TYR A 69 1.58 -22.63 -5.97
CA TYR A 69 2.34 -22.06 -4.86
C TYR A 69 1.63 -20.83 -4.26
N LEU A 70 1.12 -19.92 -5.10
CA LEU A 70 0.43 -18.73 -4.64
C LEU A 70 -0.87 -19.03 -3.88
N LYS A 71 -1.59 -20.10 -4.24
CA LYS A 71 -2.81 -20.52 -3.51
C LYS A 71 -2.53 -20.84 -2.04
N TYR A 72 -1.33 -21.32 -1.70
CA TYR A 72 -0.96 -21.53 -0.30
C TYR A 72 -0.80 -20.24 0.50
N PHE A 73 -0.62 -19.10 -0.18
CA PHE A 73 -0.54 -17.78 0.46
C PHE A 73 -1.87 -17.01 0.41
N GLU A 74 -2.92 -17.57 -0.21
CA GLU A 74 -4.24 -16.96 -0.16
C GLU A 74 -4.71 -16.98 1.30
N MET A 75 -4.62 -15.81 1.95
CA MET A 75 -5.16 -15.60 3.28
C MET A 75 -6.69 -15.59 3.19
N ASP A 76 -7.32 -15.99 4.28
CA ASP A 76 -8.77 -15.88 4.42
C ASP A 76 -9.21 -14.43 4.15
N LYS A 77 -10.21 -14.27 3.27
CA LYS A 77 -10.74 -12.96 2.91
C LYS A 77 -11.26 -12.23 4.14
N ASP A 78 -11.83 -12.97 5.09
CA ASP A 78 -12.37 -12.42 6.31
C ASP A 78 -11.23 -11.88 7.19
N PHE A 79 -10.14 -12.63 7.32
CA PHE A 79 -8.93 -12.15 8.00
C PHE A 79 -8.33 -10.90 7.35
N ILE A 80 -8.29 -10.85 6.01
CA ILE A 80 -7.82 -9.66 5.28
C ILE A 80 -8.71 -8.46 5.60
N ASN A 81 -10.04 -8.64 5.53
CA ASN A 81 -11.00 -7.57 5.78
C ASN A 81 -10.89 -7.06 7.22
N ASP A 82 -10.85 -7.97 8.21
CA ASP A 82 -10.69 -7.64 9.62
C ASP A 82 -9.40 -6.86 9.87
N LEU A 83 -8.29 -7.29 9.27
CA LEU A 83 -7.00 -6.59 9.37
C LEU A 83 -7.09 -5.18 8.76
N PHE A 84 -7.72 -5.03 7.60
CA PHE A 84 -7.87 -3.72 6.96
C PHE A 84 -8.81 -2.80 7.73
N GLU A 85 -9.91 -3.31 8.28
CA GLU A 85 -10.84 -2.55 9.11
C GLU A 85 -10.15 -2.09 10.39
N GLY A 86 -9.50 -2.99 11.12
CA GLY A 86 -8.74 -2.64 12.32
C GLY A 86 -7.62 -1.62 12.04
N ALA A 87 -6.92 -1.76 10.91
CA ALA A 87 -5.91 -0.78 10.50
C ALA A 87 -6.53 0.59 10.18
N ARG A 88 -7.70 0.63 9.52
CA ARG A 88 -8.41 1.89 9.23
C ARG A 88 -8.89 2.57 10.51
N GLU A 89 -9.46 1.81 11.45
CA GLU A 89 -9.90 2.32 12.74
C GLU A 89 -8.74 2.91 13.56
N TYR A 90 -7.63 2.18 13.66
CA TYR A 90 -6.44 2.67 14.36
C TYR A 90 -5.88 3.96 13.74
N LEU A 91 -5.82 4.03 12.41
CA LEU A 91 -5.33 5.22 11.70
C LEU A 91 -6.29 6.40 11.83
N SER A 92 -7.61 6.16 11.77
CA SER A 92 -8.62 7.22 11.87
C SER A 92 -8.65 7.82 13.28
N ALA A 93 -8.54 6.99 14.32
CA ALA A 93 -8.41 7.43 15.71
C ALA A 93 -7.22 8.39 15.88
N LYS A 94 -6.03 8.01 15.38
CA LYS A 94 -4.85 8.88 15.42
C LYS A 94 -5.00 10.17 14.62
N GLN A 95 -5.69 10.15 13.48
CA GLN A 95 -5.94 11.37 12.70
C GLN A 95 -6.91 12.32 13.41
N GLN A 96 -7.89 11.78 14.13
CA GLN A 96 -8.84 12.56 14.90
C GLN A 96 -8.17 13.23 16.11
N ASP A 97 -7.28 12.51 16.80
CA ASP A 97 -6.48 13.07 17.89
C ASP A 97 -5.63 14.25 17.43
N ASN A 98 -4.95 14.12 16.28
CA ASN A 98 -4.16 15.22 15.70
C ASN A 98 -5.02 16.45 15.35
N LYS A 99 -6.21 16.25 14.74
CA LYS A 99 -7.14 17.36 14.43
C LYS A 99 -7.66 18.03 15.69
N ASN A 100 -7.98 17.25 16.73
CA ASN A 100 -8.48 17.75 18.01
C ASN A 100 -7.42 18.56 18.77
N ILE A 101 -6.16 18.12 18.73
CA ILE A 101 -5.02 18.85 19.32
C ILE A 101 -4.84 20.22 18.65
N VAL A 102 -4.78 20.26 17.31
CA VAL A 102 -4.65 21.52 16.55
C VAL A 102 -5.83 22.46 16.82
N ALA A 103 -7.05 21.94 16.89
CA ALA A 103 -8.24 22.73 17.20
C ALA A 103 -8.24 23.27 18.64
N TYR A 104 -7.72 22.51 19.61
CA TYR A 104 -7.59 22.95 21.00
C TYR A 104 -6.52 24.03 21.14
N GLU A 105 -5.37 23.87 20.49
CA GLU A 105 -4.30 24.87 20.45
C GLU A 105 -4.77 26.17 19.80
N GLY A 106 -5.44 26.10 18.64
CA GLY A 106 -6.02 27.26 17.98
C GLY A 106 -7.06 28.00 18.85
N LYS A 107 -7.90 27.28 19.59
CA LYS A 107 -8.85 27.88 20.55
C LYS A 107 -8.13 28.55 21.73
N LYS A 108 -7.01 27.98 22.20
CA LYS A 108 -6.20 28.55 23.28
C LYS A 108 -5.53 29.86 22.85
N ASP A 109 -5.04 29.91 21.62
CA ASP A 109 -4.38 31.11 21.09
C ASP A 109 -5.39 32.22 20.76
N LEU A 110 -6.55 31.90 20.18
CA LEU A 110 -7.65 32.85 20.01
C LEU A 110 -8.13 33.45 21.34
N LYS A 111 -8.18 32.66 22.41
CA LYS A 111 -8.54 33.16 23.75
C LYS A 111 -7.49 34.14 24.30
N LYS A 112 -6.19 33.90 24.05
CA LYS A 112 -5.12 34.83 24.45
C LYS A 112 -5.19 36.14 23.68
N GLU A 113 -5.44 36.07 22.37
CA GLU A 113 -5.64 37.25 21.52
C GLU A 113 -6.89 38.05 21.91
N LEU A 114 -7.99 37.38 22.24
CA LEU A 114 -9.19 38.04 22.74
C LEU A 114 -8.93 38.74 24.09
N ALA A 115 -8.22 38.08 25.00
CA ALA A 115 -7.87 38.65 26.31
C ALA A 115 -6.93 39.86 26.20
N SER A 116 -5.96 39.84 25.27
CA SER A 116 -5.08 41.00 25.04
C SER A 116 -5.83 42.16 24.38
N THR A 117 -6.76 41.88 23.47
CA THR A 117 -7.60 42.89 22.80
C THR A 117 -8.57 43.57 23.79
N LEU A 118 -9.22 42.78 24.65
CA LEU A 118 -10.09 43.29 25.72
C LEU A 118 -9.31 44.07 26.78
N ALA A 119 -8.07 43.68 27.09
CA ALA A 119 -7.21 44.41 28.02
C ALA A 119 -6.71 45.75 27.44
N GLY A 120 -6.63 45.88 26.11
CA GLY A 120 -6.34 47.13 25.40
C GLY A 120 -7.52 48.11 25.35
N GLN A 121 -8.75 47.62 25.54
CA GLN A 121 -9.96 48.44 25.64
C GLN A 121 -10.18 48.94 27.08
N ARG A 122 -9.17 49.58 27.70
CA ARG A 122 -9.41 50.41 28.89
C ARG A 122 -9.87 51.80 28.44
N GLY A 123 -11.18 51.94 28.26
CA GLY A 123 -11.80 53.24 27.99
C GLY A 123 -13.33 53.24 27.88
N PHE A 124 -14.02 52.13 28.14
CA PHE A 124 -15.48 52.09 28.03
C PHE A 124 -16.11 51.61 29.34
N GLU A 125 -16.71 52.53 30.10
CA GLU A 125 -17.51 52.19 31.27
C GLU A 125 -18.75 51.39 30.85
N PRO A 126 -19.11 50.32 31.60
CA PRO A 126 -20.30 49.54 31.28
C PRO A 126 -21.57 50.35 31.54
N ILE A 127 -22.43 50.45 30.52
CA ILE A 127 -23.79 51.00 30.64
C ILE A 127 -24.57 50.11 31.61
N LYS A 128 -24.94 50.66 32.77
CA LYS A 128 -25.85 50.01 33.73
C LYS A 128 -27.24 49.90 33.10
N TYR A 129 -27.61 48.72 32.63
CA TYR A 129 -29.01 48.45 32.29
C TYR A 129 -29.82 48.30 33.58
N LYS A 130 -30.84 49.15 33.73
CA LYS A 130 -31.82 49.10 34.82
C LYS A 130 -32.56 47.77 34.78
N THR A 131 -32.69 47.14 35.94
CA THR A 131 -33.62 46.03 36.18
C THR A 131 -35.04 46.45 35.80
N LEU A 132 -35.58 45.87 34.73
CA LEU A 132 -37.01 45.90 34.45
C LEU A 132 -37.69 44.82 35.29
N LYS A 133 -38.69 45.27 36.05
CA LYS A 133 -39.46 44.54 37.04
C LYS A 133 -40.19 43.34 36.43
N SER A 134 -40.29 42.30 37.24
CA SER A 134 -41.29 41.23 37.24
C SER A 134 -42.66 41.63 36.68
N VAL A 135 -43.20 40.84 35.74
CA VAL A 135 -44.64 40.54 35.66
C VAL A 135 -44.82 39.08 35.23
N SER A 136 -45.76 38.46 35.91
CA SER A 136 -46.14 37.06 36.05
C SER A 136 -46.71 36.36 34.81
N LYS A 137 -46.58 35.03 34.86
CA LYS A 137 -47.46 33.98 34.28
C LYS A 137 -48.93 34.37 34.07
N PRO A 138 -49.59 33.68 33.14
CA PRO A 138 -50.49 32.57 33.54
C PRO A 138 -49.83 31.19 33.46
#